data_AF-A0A962T4J5-F1
#
_entry.id   AF-A0A962T4J5-F1
#
_cell.length_a   1.000
_cell.length_b   1.000
_cell.length_c   1.000
_cell.angle_alpha   90.00
_cell.angle_beta   90.00
_cell.angle_gamma   90.00
#
_symmetry.space_group_name_H-M   'P 1'
#
loop_
_entity.id
_entity.type
_entity.pdbx_description
1 polymer ?
#
loop_
_entity_poly.entity_id
_entity_poly.type
_entity_poly.pdbx_seq_one_letter_code
_entity_poly.pdbx_strand_id
1 'polypeptide(L)'
;KWKPTVVNWLFAVAFLGSCFIGQKTLLERMLGEQLELPASVWVKLTLAWAVFFIAMGVANLYVAFTFDENTWVNFKLFGMLGLTVVFVLAQAAYMSRHLKLDDTPPEES
;
A
#
# COMPACT_ATOMS: atom_id res chain seq x y z
N LYS A 1 -22.46 10.73 -8.03
CA LYS A 1 -22.27 9.85 -6.85
C LYS A 1 -21.29 8.69 -7.09
N TRP A 2 -21.32 7.98 -8.23
CA TRP A 2 -20.39 6.87 -8.55
C TRP A 2 -19.11 7.25 -9.30
N LYS A 3 -19.08 8.43 -9.93
CA LYS A 3 -17.98 8.91 -10.79
C LYS A 3 -16.58 9.03 -10.12
N PRO A 4 -16.42 9.38 -8.82
CA PRO A 4 -15.08 9.54 -8.23
C PRO A 4 -14.41 8.22 -7.81
N THR A 5 -15.17 7.15 -7.51
CA THR A 5 -14.58 5.92 -6.96
C THR A 5 -13.93 5.04 -8.02
N VAL A 6 -14.41 5.13 -9.27
CA VAL A 6 -13.81 4.43 -10.42
C VAL A 6 -12.35 4.85 -10.65
N VAL A 7 -12.02 6.12 -10.39
CA VAL A 7 -10.65 6.64 -10.51
C VAL A 7 -9.72 5.99 -9.48
N ASN A 8 -10.16 5.81 -8.23
CA ASN A 8 -9.37 5.14 -7.18
C ASN A 8 -9.09 3.68 -7.53
N TRP A 9 -10.07 2.97 -8.10
CA TRP A 9 -9.87 1.60 -8.58
C TRP A 9 -8.95 1.55 -9.80
N LEU A 10 -9.03 2.53 -10.71
CA LEU A 10 -8.10 2.70 -11.83
C LEU A 10 -6.67 2.92 -11.35
N PHE A 11 -6.45 3.75 -10.33
CA PHE A 11 -5.13 3.93 -9.73
C PHE A 11 -4.64 2.66 -9.01
N ALA A 12 -5.51 1.96 -8.30
CA ALA A 12 -5.15 0.70 -7.64
C ALA A 12 -4.72 -0.38 -8.66
N VAL A 13 -5.45 -0.51 -9.77
CA VAL A 13 -5.12 -1.42 -10.87
C VAL A 13 -3.86 -0.95 -11.61
N ALA A 14 -3.65 0.35 -11.79
CA ALA A 14 -2.42 0.88 -12.37
C ALA A 14 -1.19 0.62 -11.49
N PHE A 15 -1.32 0.77 -10.18
CA PHE A 15 -0.26 0.44 -9.21
C PHE A 15 0.03 -1.07 -9.17
N LEU A 16 -1.01 -1.91 -9.19
CA LEU A 16 -0.87 -3.37 -9.30
C LEU A 16 -0.23 -3.79 -10.63
N GLY A 17 -0.65 -3.18 -11.73
CA GLY A 17 -0.06 -3.41 -13.06
C GLY A 17 1.41 -3.00 -13.10
N SER A 18 1.78 -1.93 -12.40
CA SER A 18 3.18 -1.50 -12.29
C SER A 18 4.07 -2.49 -11.53
N CYS A 19 3.53 -3.34 -10.65
CA CYS A 19 4.27 -4.44 -10.05
C CYS A 19 4.63 -5.54 -11.07
N PHE A 20 3.82 -5.69 -12.13
CA PHE A 20 3.98 -6.74 -13.14
C PHE A 20 4.76 -6.28 -14.39
N ILE A 21 4.88 -4.97 -14.62
CA ILE A 21 5.45 -4.38 -15.85
C ILE A 21 6.90 -3.86 -15.68
N GLY A 22 7.53 -4.00 -14.51
CA GLY A 22 8.88 -3.48 -14.27
C GLY A 22 9.79 -4.37 -13.42
N GLN A 23 11.11 -4.30 -13.68
CA GLN A 23 12.14 -4.96 -12.85
C GLN A 23 12.28 -4.37 -11.44
N LYS A 24 11.70 -3.19 -11.19
CA LYS A 24 11.68 -2.50 -9.90
C LYS A 24 10.27 -1.99 -9.62
N THR A 25 9.78 -2.21 -8.41
CA THR A 25 8.44 -1.77 -8.01
C THR A 25 8.35 -0.25 -7.86
N LEU A 26 7.14 0.33 -7.91
CA LEU A 26 6.96 1.79 -7.71
C LEU A 26 7.52 2.26 -6.36
N LEU A 27 7.29 1.48 -5.30
CA LEU A 27 7.80 1.79 -3.97
C LEU A 27 9.34 1.75 -3.93
N GLU A 28 9.94 0.72 -4.55
CA GLU A 28 11.40 0.58 -4.65
C GLU A 28 12.04 1.74 -5.42
N ARG A 29 11.37 2.28 -6.45
CA ARG A 29 11.86 3.46 -7.16
C ARG A 29 11.81 4.74 -6.33
N MET A 30 10.88 4.85 -5.39
CA MET A 30 10.71 6.05 -4.55
C MET A 30 11.54 6.00 -3.27
N LEU A 31 11.67 4.82 -2.66
CA LEU A 31 12.28 4.64 -1.33
C LEU A 31 13.57 3.83 -1.38
N GLY A 32 13.88 3.16 -2.48
CA GLY A 32 15.07 2.31 -2.62
C GLY A 32 16.40 3.07 -2.64
N GLU A 33 16.37 4.39 -2.85
CA GLU A 33 17.56 5.24 -2.64
C GLU A 33 17.87 5.49 -1.15
N GLN A 34 16.86 5.39 -0.29
CA GLN A 34 16.98 5.70 1.15
C GLN A 34 17.12 4.43 1.99
N LEU A 35 16.65 3.28 1.48
CA LEU A 35 16.56 2.02 2.21
C LEU A 35 16.99 0.87 1.30
N GLU A 36 17.99 0.10 1.73
CA GLU A 36 18.41 -1.13 1.04
C GLU A 36 17.62 -2.32 1.60
N LEU A 37 16.75 -2.90 0.77
CA LEU A 37 15.92 -4.04 1.12
C LEU A 37 15.95 -5.08 -0.02
N PRO A 38 15.77 -6.38 0.31
CA PRO A 38 15.67 -7.42 -0.71
C PRO A 38 14.52 -7.16 -1.68
N ALA A 39 14.71 -7.49 -2.96
CA ALA A 39 13.67 -7.36 -4.00
C ALA A 39 12.34 -8.02 -3.61
N SER A 40 12.39 -9.17 -2.90
CA SER A 40 11.19 -9.85 -2.38
C SER A 40 10.41 -9.02 -1.37
N VAL A 41 11.07 -8.17 -0.57
CA VAL A 41 10.44 -7.27 0.38
C VAL A 41 9.73 -6.13 -0.36
N TRP A 42 10.37 -5.56 -1.39
CA TRP A 42 9.77 -4.53 -2.24
C TRP A 42 8.48 -4.97 -2.93
N VAL A 43 8.45 -6.20 -3.45
CA VAL A 43 7.24 -6.80 -4.02
C VAL A 43 6.14 -6.93 -2.97
N LYS A 44 6.46 -7.44 -1.78
CA LYS A 44 5.48 -7.55 -0.67
C LYS A 44 4.95 -6.19 -0.21
N LEU A 45 5.81 -5.18 -0.10
CA LEU A 45 5.43 -3.82 0.29
C LEU A 45 4.48 -3.23 -0.76
N THR A 46 4.80 -3.36 -2.03
CA THR A 46 3.98 -2.82 -3.12
C THR A 46 2.64 -3.55 -3.23
N LEU A 47 2.63 -4.87 -3.02
CA LEU A 47 1.40 -5.67 -2.92
C LEU A 47 0.54 -5.22 -1.73
N ALA A 48 1.15 -4.94 -0.58
CA ALA A 48 0.42 -4.44 0.59
C ALA A 48 -0.23 -3.07 0.30
N TRP A 49 0.48 -2.17 -0.38
CA TRP A 49 -0.08 -0.89 -0.84
C TRP A 49 -1.25 -1.08 -1.80
N ALA A 50 -1.13 -2.00 -2.76
CA ALA A 50 -2.21 -2.35 -3.67
C ALA A 50 -3.46 -2.85 -2.92
N VAL A 51 -3.30 -3.79 -1.99
CA VAL A 51 -4.39 -4.31 -1.15
C VAL A 51 -5.00 -3.19 -0.31
N PHE A 52 -4.18 -2.30 0.25
CA PHE A 52 -4.65 -1.15 1.02
C PHE A 52 -5.51 -0.20 0.17
N PHE A 53 -5.06 0.14 -1.06
CA PHE A 53 -5.86 0.98 -1.97
C PHE A 53 -7.17 0.32 -2.40
N ILE A 54 -7.16 -0.99 -2.64
CA ILE A 54 -8.38 -1.75 -2.92
C ILE A 54 -9.33 -1.70 -1.72
N ALA A 55 -8.83 -2.00 -0.52
CA ALA A 55 -9.62 -1.97 0.72
C ALA A 55 -10.21 -0.57 0.99
N MET A 56 -9.43 0.49 0.77
CA MET A 56 -9.88 1.87 0.84
C MET A 56 -10.98 2.18 -0.19
N GLY A 57 -10.85 1.69 -1.41
CA GLY A 57 -11.87 1.80 -2.46
C GLY A 57 -13.17 1.08 -2.09
N VAL A 58 -13.08 -0.14 -1.57
CA VAL A 58 -14.23 -0.93 -1.08
C VAL A 58 -14.90 -0.24 0.11
N ALA A 59 -14.12 0.16 1.12
CA ALA A 59 -14.63 0.82 2.31
C ALA A 59 -15.29 2.16 1.97
N ASN A 60 -14.72 2.93 1.04
CA ASN A 60 -15.33 4.16 0.56
C ASN A 60 -16.69 3.91 -0.11
N LEU A 61 -16.79 2.85 -0.93
CA LEU A 61 -18.03 2.47 -1.58
C LEU A 61 -19.07 2.02 -0.53
N TYR A 62 -18.67 1.13 0.38
CA TYR A 62 -19.52 0.62 1.45
C TYR A 62 -20.09 1.75 2.31
N VAL A 63 -19.25 2.70 2.72
CA VAL A 63 -19.68 3.84 3.53
C VAL A 63 -20.61 4.75 2.74
N ALA A 64 -20.32 5.00 1.46
CA ALA A 64 -21.15 5.84 0.60
C ALA A 64 -22.54 5.28 0.30
N PHE A 65 -22.71 3.94 0.34
CA PHE A 65 -24.01 3.29 0.12
C PHE A 65 -24.79 3.01 1.40
N THR A 66 -24.10 2.84 2.52
CA THR A 66 -24.73 2.36 3.77
C THR A 66 -24.99 3.49 4.77
N PHE A 67 -24.24 4.59 4.72
CA PHE A 67 -24.32 5.65 5.71
C PHE A 67 -24.67 7.02 5.12
N ASP A 68 -25.19 7.91 5.98
CA ASP A 68 -25.50 9.29 5.64
C ASP A 68 -24.25 10.13 5.30
N GLU A 69 -24.49 11.25 4.61
CA GLU A 69 -23.43 12.15 4.10
C GLU A 69 -22.49 12.63 5.20
N ASN A 70 -22.99 12.83 6.43
CA ASN A 70 -22.18 13.23 7.58
C ASN A 70 -21.18 12.14 8.01
N THR A 71 -21.61 10.87 8.01
CA THR A 71 -20.71 9.74 8.31
C THR A 71 -19.73 9.52 7.16
N TRP A 72 -20.17 9.70 5.92
CA TRP A 72 -19.30 9.60 4.74
C TRP A 72 -18.19 10.65 4.75
N VAL A 73 -18.50 11.91 5.05
CA VAL A 73 -17.51 12.99 5.16
C VAL A 73 -16.54 12.73 6.31
N ASN A 74 -17.04 12.33 7.48
CA ASN A 74 -16.18 11.99 8.63
C ASN A 74 -15.28 10.78 8.36
N PHE A 75 -15.79 9.74 7.69
CA PHE A 75 -14.97 8.60 7.27
C PHE A 75 -13.89 9.01 6.28
N LYS A 76 -14.21 9.92 5.35
CA LYS A 76 -13.23 10.45 4.39
C LYS A 76 -12.16 11.30 5.04
N LEU A 77 -12.51 12.10 6.04
CA LEU A 77 -11.58 12.96 6.76
C LEU A 77 -10.77 12.18 7.79
N PHE A 78 -11.43 11.55 8.77
CA PHE A 78 -10.77 10.91 9.90
C PHE A 78 -10.51 9.42 9.68
N GLY A 79 -11.45 8.71 9.04
CA GLY A 79 -11.32 7.26 8.79
C GLY A 79 -10.17 6.93 7.84
N MET A 80 -10.09 7.62 6.69
CA MET A 80 -9.02 7.44 5.71
C MET A 80 -7.65 7.85 6.25
N LEU A 81 -7.57 9.01 6.93
CA LEU A 81 -6.32 9.44 7.56
C LEU A 81 -5.88 8.45 8.64
N GLY A 82 -6.80 8.02 9.52
CA GLY A 82 -6.52 7.02 10.54
C GLY A 82 -6.02 5.70 9.96
N LEU A 83 -6.69 5.16 8.94
CA LEU A 83 -6.25 3.95 8.25
C LEU A 83 -4.87 4.11 7.62
N THR A 84 -4.61 5.26 6.99
CA THR A 84 -3.33 5.54 6.32
C THR A 84 -2.20 5.62 7.35
N VAL A 85 -2.41 6.30 8.47
CA VAL A 85 -1.43 6.38 9.56
C VAL A 85 -1.13 5.00 10.12
N VAL A 86 -2.15 4.20 10.43
CA VAL A 86 -1.97 2.83 10.92
C VAL A 86 -1.22 1.98 9.89
N PHE A 87 -1.56 2.10 8.61
CA PHE A 87 -0.90 1.36 7.54
C PHE A 87 0.57 1.76 7.36
N VAL A 88 0.88 3.05 7.38
CA VAL A 88 2.26 3.56 7.29
C VAL A 88 3.07 3.11 8.52
N LEU A 89 2.50 3.15 9.72
CA LEU A 89 3.16 2.64 10.92
C LEU A 89 3.41 1.13 10.83
N ALA A 90 2.43 0.36 10.35
CA ALA A 90 2.59 -1.08 10.13
C ALA A 90 3.65 -1.38 9.07
N GLN A 91 3.70 -0.61 7.97
CA GLN A 91 4.73 -0.71 6.94
C GLN A 91 6.11 -0.36 7.50
N ALA A 92 6.23 0.74 8.26
CA ALA A 92 7.47 1.16 8.88
C ALA A 92 7.99 0.10 9.88
N ALA A 93 7.11 -0.49 10.69
CA ALA A 93 7.44 -1.58 11.60
C ALA A 93 7.80 -2.89 10.87
N TYR A 94 7.09 -3.20 9.78
CA TYR A 94 7.42 -4.35 8.95
C TYR A 94 8.79 -4.19 8.28
N MET A 95 9.07 -2.98 7.81
CA MET A 95 10.34 -2.62 7.17
C MET A 95 11.49 -2.61 8.17
N SER A 96 11.30 -2.04 9.36
CA SER A 96 12.31 -2.06 10.44
C SER A 96 12.69 -3.48 10.86
N ARG A 97 11.73 -4.42 10.81
CA ARG A 97 11.99 -5.84 11.07
C ARG A 97 12.77 -6.55 9.95
N HIS A 98 12.69 -6.06 8.71
CA HIS A 98 13.40 -6.63 7.56
C HIS A 98 14.67 -5.85 7.20
N LEU A 99 14.95 -4.74 7.89
CA LEU A 99 16.06 -3.84 7.57
C LEU A 99 17.44 -4.40 7.89
N LYS A 100 17.56 -5.55 8.58
CA LYS A 100 18.78 -6.37 8.65
C LYS A 100 18.43 -7.82 8.94
N LEU A 101 18.83 -8.72 8.05
CA LEU A 101 19.31 -10.09 8.33
C LEU A 101 19.97 -10.58 7.04
N ASP A 102 21.07 -9.90 6.68
CA ASP A 102 22.10 -10.44 5.79
C ASP A 102 23.01 -11.39 6.59
N ASP A 103 22.43 -12.23 7.45
CA ASP A 103 23.14 -13.42 7.93
C ASP A 103 23.01 -14.47 6.82
N THR A 104 23.69 -14.21 5.71
CA THR A 104 24.11 -15.27 4.79
C THR A 104 25.36 -15.89 5.42
N PRO A 105 25.33 -17.14 5.95
CA PRO A 105 26.57 -17.88 6.00
C PRO A 105 26.95 -18.17 4.55
N PRO A 106 28.22 -17.97 4.15
CA PRO A 106 28.66 -18.27 2.80
C PRO A 106 28.37 -19.74 2.50
N GLU A 107 27.79 -20.03 1.33
CA GLU A 107 27.81 -21.38 0.78
C GLU A 107 29.28 -21.75 0.54
N GLU A 108 29.88 -22.45 1.51
CA GLU A 108 31.05 -23.28 1.29
C GLU A 108 30.59 -24.63 0.72
N SER A 109 30.81 -24.86 -0.58
CA SER A 109 31.19 -26.18 -1.13
C SER A 109 31.69 -26.07 -2.56
#